data_AF-A0A317AFA6-F1
#
_entry.id   AF-A0A317AFA6-F1
#
_cell.length_a   1.000
_cell.length_b   1.000
_cell.length_c   1.000
_cell.angle_alpha   90.00
_cell.angle_beta   90.00
_cell.angle_gamma   90.00
#
_symmetry.space_group_name_H-M   'P 1'
#
loop_
_entity.id
_entity.type
_entity.pdbx_description
1 polymer ?
#
loop_
_entity_poly.entity_id
_entity_poly.type
_entity_poly.pdbx_seq_one_letter_code
_entity_poly.pdbx_strand_id
1 'polypeptide(L)'
;MAAIYANSAITILAVQGKHANSGLRGFRGISEARNLHQNLHCLEKESRVIQFPIEPAQLELGSHEPVWGSRGWTYQEHLFSRKRLVFDGDSVRWECAAAIWREHVELSLDLKPHHNDIIRCQSLLKPSLPDLRWLQVILQDYNKRSFTYPEDALYAFAGIAFSTSQAFAGGFVSGLPIAFFEVALLWQPHDRIFRRVSRDPEKQHCLPSWSWAGWSGVVNFDTKSATDFTRNSKSIEKSVTRIVSWNYHATVDAPGKPIHPSILANKDLWLAKQIECASLGWTKHSTAEGLESFYESPDPTSPSPYFYKHEAYPGNEFWYPIPLVQQVSSIPSILVPYISCTTRRAWLFPGEELSKKNGYRPILSLRIDRKVWAGILQPHDSLDASNETLQDPTRAVELVEIARGFCRDTTSPWPGIEEIRHPERPKAGQWYEYYWIMWVEWGNGIAYRKGLGRVQRQLWEEQRGELFYLLLG
;
A
#
# COMPACT_ATOMS: atom_id res chain seq x y z
N MET A 1 -4.94 -2.33 -21.63
CA MET A 1 -6.30 -2.38 -21.04
C MET A 1 -6.72 -1.06 -20.44
N ALA A 2 -6.01 -0.50 -19.45
CA ALA A 2 -6.32 0.82 -18.86
C ALA A 2 -6.73 1.92 -19.85
N ALA A 3 -5.96 2.14 -20.93
CA ALA A 3 -6.26 3.13 -21.95
C ALA A 3 -7.60 2.91 -22.68
N ILE A 4 -8.05 1.66 -22.83
CA ILE A 4 -9.33 1.34 -23.47
C ILE A 4 -10.48 1.86 -22.61
N TYR A 5 -10.48 1.52 -21.31
CA TYR A 5 -11.52 1.96 -20.37
C TYR A 5 -11.48 3.47 -20.13
N ALA A 6 -10.29 4.05 -20.00
CA ALA A 6 -10.10 5.49 -19.82
C ALA A 6 -10.61 6.34 -20.99
N ASN A 7 -10.56 5.81 -22.21
CA ASN A 7 -11.01 6.48 -23.44
C ASN A 7 -12.36 5.96 -23.97
N SER A 8 -13.00 5.03 -23.27
CA SER A 8 -14.33 4.54 -23.64
C SER A 8 -15.37 5.66 -23.53
N ALA A 9 -16.30 5.73 -24.48
CA ALA A 9 -17.42 6.66 -24.40
C ALA A 9 -18.34 6.30 -23.23
N ILE A 10 -18.65 5.01 -23.10
CA ILE A 10 -19.41 4.38 -22.03
C ILE A 10 -18.85 2.97 -21.83
N THR A 11 -18.67 2.54 -20.59
CA THR A 11 -18.41 1.13 -20.26
C THR A 11 -19.68 0.50 -19.71
N ILE A 12 -20.09 -0.64 -20.30
CA ILE A 12 -21.23 -1.42 -19.82
C ILE A 12 -20.70 -2.49 -18.87
N LEU A 13 -21.18 -2.49 -17.62
CA LEU A 13 -20.76 -3.45 -16.60
C LEU A 13 -21.91 -4.38 -16.25
N ALA A 14 -21.73 -5.69 -16.48
CA ALA A 14 -22.68 -6.73 -16.10
C ALA A 14 -22.29 -7.33 -14.74
N VAL A 15 -22.60 -6.64 -13.64
CA VAL A 15 -22.03 -6.94 -12.32
C VAL A 15 -22.48 -8.29 -11.76
N GLN A 16 -23.73 -8.67 -11.99
CA GLN A 16 -24.25 -9.98 -11.57
C GLN A 16 -23.92 -11.13 -12.54
N GLY A 17 -23.25 -10.84 -13.65
CA GLY A 17 -22.83 -11.86 -14.60
C GLY A 17 -21.84 -12.83 -13.97
N LYS A 18 -22.23 -14.11 -13.86
CA LYS A 18 -21.33 -15.17 -13.37
C LYS A 18 -20.20 -15.47 -14.37
N HIS A 19 -20.42 -15.21 -15.65
CA HIS A 19 -19.45 -15.42 -16.74
C HIS A 19 -19.80 -14.53 -17.95
N ALA A 20 -18.94 -14.54 -18.98
CA ALA A 20 -19.12 -13.72 -20.18
C ALA A 20 -20.47 -13.96 -20.90
N ASN A 21 -21.03 -15.17 -20.79
CA ASN A 21 -22.29 -15.55 -21.44
C ASN A 21 -23.54 -15.29 -20.60
N SER A 22 -23.46 -14.55 -19.49
CA SER A 22 -24.62 -14.34 -18.60
C SER A 22 -25.72 -13.44 -19.19
N GLY A 23 -25.42 -12.70 -20.27
CA GLY A 23 -26.37 -11.80 -20.93
C GLY A 23 -26.76 -10.58 -20.08
N LEU A 24 -27.59 -9.71 -20.65
CA LEU A 24 -28.14 -8.52 -20.00
C LEU A 24 -29.67 -8.59 -20.01
N ARG A 25 -30.32 -8.42 -18.85
CA ARG A 25 -31.78 -8.48 -18.70
C ARG A 25 -32.46 -7.15 -19.00
N GLY A 26 -33.75 -7.20 -19.36
CA GLY A 26 -34.64 -6.05 -19.52
C GLY A 26 -34.71 -5.46 -20.92
N PHE A 27 -34.30 -6.19 -21.96
CA PHE A 27 -34.50 -5.77 -23.35
C PHE A 27 -35.76 -6.43 -23.92
N ARG A 28 -36.77 -5.62 -24.23
CA ARG A 28 -38.08 -6.08 -24.71
C ARG A 28 -37.94 -6.96 -25.95
N GLY A 29 -38.43 -8.20 -25.86
CA GLY A 29 -38.39 -9.18 -26.95
C GLY A 29 -37.01 -9.80 -27.21
N ILE A 30 -36.00 -9.50 -26.38
CA ILE A 30 -34.62 -9.98 -26.56
C ILE A 30 -34.13 -10.76 -25.32
N SER A 31 -34.41 -10.26 -24.11
CA SER A 31 -33.97 -10.90 -22.86
C SER A 31 -35.07 -10.95 -21.80
N GLU A 32 -34.85 -11.75 -20.76
CA GLU A 32 -35.74 -11.84 -19.60
C GLU A 32 -36.02 -10.46 -19.01
N ALA A 33 -37.26 -10.23 -18.58
CA ALA A 33 -37.65 -9.00 -17.91
C ALA A 33 -36.90 -8.80 -16.58
N ARG A 34 -36.61 -7.55 -16.23
CA ARG A 34 -36.09 -7.19 -14.90
C ARG A 34 -37.26 -7.15 -13.90
N ASN A 35 -37.09 -7.79 -12.75
CA ASN A 35 -38.11 -7.88 -11.69
C ASN A 35 -37.68 -7.09 -10.45
N LEU A 36 -37.66 -5.75 -10.54
CA LEU A 36 -37.20 -4.91 -9.44
C LEU A 36 -38.24 -4.86 -8.30
N HIS A 37 -37.85 -5.32 -7.11
CA HIS A 37 -38.67 -5.17 -5.92
C HIS A 37 -38.40 -3.84 -5.22
N GLN A 38 -39.45 -3.04 -5.00
CA GLN A 38 -39.36 -1.78 -4.25
C GLN A 38 -40.09 -1.92 -2.91
N ASN A 39 -39.37 -1.71 -1.82
CA ASN A 39 -39.95 -1.69 -0.47
C ASN A 39 -40.66 -0.35 -0.25
N LEU A 40 -41.98 -0.35 -0.43
CA LEU A 40 -42.84 0.81 -0.24
C LEU A 40 -43.39 0.82 1.19
N HIS A 41 -43.11 1.89 1.91
CA HIS A 41 -43.66 2.16 3.24
C HIS A 41 -44.69 3.28 3.13
N CYS A 42 -45.92 3.01 3.55
CA CYS A 42 -46.95 4.03 3.63
C CYS A 42 -46.80 4.80 4.95
N LEU A 43 -46.58 6.10 4.86
CA LEU A 43 -46.82 7.02 5.98
C LEU A 43 -48.32 7.36 6.02
N GLU A 44 -48.73 8.33 6.85
CA GLU A 44 -50.13 8.80 6.91
C GLU A 44 -50.74 9.04 5.53
N LYS A 45 -52.07 8.89 5.45
CA LYS A 45 -52.99 8.59 4.33
C LYS A 45 -52.62 8.91 2.87
N GLU A 46 -51.63 9.75 2.58
CA GLU A 46 -51.24 10.14 1.21
C GLU A 46 -49.72 10.13 0.95
N SER A 47 -48.88 9.88 1.97
CA SER A 47 -47.43 9.88 1.81
C SER A 47 -46.89 8.46 1.70
N ARG A 48 -46.14 8.17 0.63
CA ARG A 48 -45.40 6.91 0.46
C ARG A 48 -43.91 7.20 0.46
N VAL A 49 -43.16 6.40 1.20
CA VAL A 49 -41.70 6.43 1.24
C VAL A 49 -41.18 5.14 0.65
N ILE A 50 -40.25 5.24 -0.30
CA ILE A 50 -39.51 4.08 -0.79
C ILE A 50 -38.32 3.90 0.15
N GLN A 51 -38.20 2.74 0.77
CA GLN A 51 -36.97 2.40 1.48
C GLN A 51 -35.88 2.21 0.46
N PHE A 52 -34.93 3.14 0.50
CA PHE A 52 -33.70 3.00 -0.24
C PHE A 52 -32.84 1.93 0.43
N PRO A 53 -32.25 1.00 -0.32
CA PRO A 53 -31.00 0.40 0.11
C PRO A 53 -29.90 1.47 -0.04
N ILE A 54 -29.91 2.51 0.81
CA ILE A 54 -28.69 3.26 1.08
C ILE A 54 -27.94 2.37 2.06
N GLU A 55 -27.22 1.40 1.54
CA GLU A 55 -26.10 0.87 2.29
C GLU A 55 -24.82 1.47 1.72
N PRO A 56 -24.13 2.31 2.51
CA PRO A 56 -22.89 2.93 2.07
C PRO A 56 -21.82 1.84 1.98
N ALA A 57 -21.67 1.22 0.81
CA ALA A 57 -20.51 0.42 0.40
C ALA A 57 -20.01 -0.69 1.36
N GLN A 58 -20.67 -0.99 2.49
CA GLN A 58 -20.07 -1.78 3.58
C GLN A 58 -21.03 -2.72 4.31
N LEU A 59 -22.32 -2.80 3.99
CA LEU A 59 -23.24 -3.71 4.72
C LEU A 59 -24.11 -4.65 3.87
N GLU A 60 -23.74 -4.95 2.62
CA GLU A 60 -24.13 -6.24 2.02
C GLU A 60 -23.26 -7.38 2.57
N LEU A 61 -23.25 -7.55 3.90
CA LEU A 61 -23.00 -8.84 4.53
C LEU A 61 -24.32 -9.62 4.47
N GLY A 62 -24.74 -9.91 3.24
CA GLY A 62 -26.01 -10.52 2.90
C GLY A 62 -25.96 -11.08 1.48
N SER A 63 -25.22 -12.18 1.32
CA SER A 63 -25.15 -13.07 0.15
C SER A 63 -24.36 -12.61 -1.09
N HIS A 64 -23.04 -12.60 -0.92
CA HIS A 64 -21.98 -12.59 -1.96
C HIS A 64 -21.68 -11.24 -2.64
N GLU A 65 -20.45 -10.74 -2.43
CA GLU A 65 -19.86 -9.78 -3.37
C GLU A 65 -20.06 -10.30 -4.80
N PRO A 66 -20.56 -9.46 -5.73
CA PRO A 66 -20.82 -9.90 -7.09
C PRO A 66 -19.54 -10.47 -7.71
N VAL A 67 -19.67 -11.55 -8.49
CA VAL A 67 -18.55 -12.25 -9.13
C VAL A 67 -17.67 -11.29 -9.96
N TRP A 68 -18.26 -10.24 -10.52
CA TRP A 68 -17.51 -9.20 -11.20
C TRP A 68 -16.55 -8.44 -10.26
N GLY A 69 -16.99 -8.07 -9.06
CA GLY A 69 -16.21 -7.32 -8.08
C GLY A 69 -15.06 -8.12 -7.47
N SER A 70 -15.19 -9.44 -7.42
CA SER A 70 -14.16 -10.32 -6.88
C SER A 70 -13.04 -10.65 -7.87
N ARG A 71 -13.19 -10.35 -9.17
CA ARG A 71 -12.16 -10.65 -10.19
C ARG A 71 -11.08 -9.57 -10.24
N GLY A 72 -9.82 -9.98 -10.32
CA GLY A 72 -8.67 -9.07 -10.36
C GLY A 72 -8.65 -8.15 -11.58
N TRP A 73 -8.87 -8.71 -12.77
CA TRP A 73 -8.79 -7.95 -14.03
C TRP A 73 -9.90 -6.89 -14.19
N THR A 74 -11.07 -7.12 -13.58
CA THR A 74 -12.20 -6.16 -13.62
C THR A 74 -11.91 -4.91 -12.79
N TYR A 75 -10.86 -4.90 -11.97
CA TYR A 75 -10.48 -3.70 -11.24
C TYR A 75 -10.08 -2.56 -12.19
N GLN A 76 -9.43 -2.86 -13.32
CA GLN A 76 -9.14 -1.84 -14.34
C GLN A 76 -10.43 -1.30 -14.99
N GLU A 77 -11.46 -2.13 -15.18
CA GLU A 77 -12.78 -1.68 -15.65
C GLU A 77 -13.41 -0.71 -14.63
N HIS A 78 -13.38 -1.09 -13.36
CA HIS A 78 -13.91 -0.24 -12.30
C HIS A 78 -13.16 1.09 -12.23
N LEU A 79 -11.83 1.03 -12.19
CA LEU A 79 -10.98 2.16 -11.91
C LEU A 79 -10.99 3.15 -13.07
N PHE A 80 -10.75 2.72 -14.31
CA PHE A 80 -10.49 3.63 -15.43
C PHE A 80 -11.74 4.11 -16.19
N SER A 81 -12.88 3.44 -16.06
CA SER A 81 -14.10 3.83 -16.79
C SER A 81 -14.72 5.10 -16.22
N ARG A 82 -14.69 6.18 -17.01
CA ARG A 82 -15.19 7.52 -16.63
C ARG A 82 -16.71 7.64 -16.60
N LYS A 83 -17.38 6.82 -17.42
CA LYS A 83 -18.83 6.76 -17.61
C LYS A 83 -19.22 5.28 -17.66
N ARG A 84 -20.06 4.85 -16.72
CA ARG A 84 -20.40 3.45 -16.51
C ARG A 84 -21.92 3.29 -16.54
N LEU A 85 -22.38 2.32 -17.33
CA LEU A 85 -23.75 1.83 -17.26
C LEU A 85 -23.70 0.46 -16.58
N VAL A 86 -24.12 0.42 -15.33
CA VAL A 86 -23.98 -0.75 -14.47
C VAL A 86 -25.31 -1.48 -14.40
N PHE A 87 -25.32 -2.70 -14.92
CA PHE A 87 -26.39 -3.66 -14.75
C PHE A 87 -26.16 -4.42 -13.44
N ASP A 88 -27.02 -4.18 -12.47
CA ASP A 88 -26.97 -4.79 -11.15
C ASP A 88 -28.32 -5.40 -10.81
N GLY A 89 -28.43 -6.68 -11.15
CA GLY A 89 -29.65 -7.48 -11.00
C GLY A 89 -30.77 -6.92 -11.84
N ASP A 90 -31.84 -6.57 -11.16
CA ASP A 90 -33.06 -6.05 -11.78
C ASP A 90 -33.07 -4.53 -11.89
N SER A 91 -31.92 -3.87 -11.69
CA SER A 91 -31.79 -2.42 -11.87
C SER A 91 -30.61 -2.05 -12.76
N VAL A 92 -30.74 -0.92 -13.46
CA VAL A 92 -29.64 -0.27 -14.16
C VAL A 92 -29.30 1.03 -13.45
N ARG A 93 -28.00 1.31 -13.30
CA ARG A 93 -27.52 2.62 -12.83
C ARG A 93 -26.45 3.20 -13.74
N TRP A 94 -26.50 4.50 -13.90
CA TRP A 94 -25.46 5.31 -14.53
C TRP A 94 -24.53 5.85 -13.47
N GLU A 95 -23.22 5.81 -13.71
CA GLU A 95 -22.21 6.39 -12.84
C GLU A 95 -21.20 7.18 -13.67
N CYS A 96 -20.98 8.44 -13.30
CA CYS A 96 -19.91 9.27 -13.84
C CYS A 96 -19.37 10.23 -12.77
N ALA A 97 -18.33 11.00 -13.10
CA ALA A 97 -17.71 11.92 -12.15
C ALA A 97 -18.64 13.02 -11.61
N ALA A 98 -19.76 13.27 -12.28
CA ALA A 98 -20.71 14.31 -11.91
C ALA A 98 -21.95 13.80 -11.16
N ALA A 99 -22.34 12.54 -11.38
CA ALA A 99 -23.61 12.00 -10.87
C ALA A 99 -23.66 10.48 -10.89
N ILE A 100 -24.51 9.94 -10.02
CA ILE A 100 -25.02 8.57 -10.10
C ILE A 100 -26.53 8.65 -10.27
N TRP A 101 -27.07 8.01 -11.30
CA TRP A 101 -28.51 7.90 -11.54
C TRP A 101 -28.91 6.44 -11.52
N ARG A 102 -30.08 6.13 -10.96
CA ARG A 102 -30.62 4.78 -10.91
C ARG A 102 -31.95 4.79 -11.65
N GLU A 103 -32.21 3.76 -12.44
CA GLU A 103 -33.42 3.63 -13.27
C GLU A 103 -34.73 3.80 -12.47
N HIS A 104 -34.71 3.47 -11.19
CA HIS A 104 -35.89 3.41 -10.32
C HIS A 104 -35.97 4.54 -9.28
N VAL A 105 -35.06 5.52 -9.32
CA VAL A 105 -35.05 6.65 -8.38
C VAL A 105 -34.72 7.95 -9.10
N GLU A 106 -35.56 8.95 -8.90
CA GLU A 106 -35.26 10.35 -9.21
C GLU A 106 -34.84 11.05 -7.91
N LEU A 107 -33.53 11.26 -7.72
CA LEU A 107 -33.00 12.04 -6.60
C LEU A 107 -32.97 13.53 -6.98
N SER A 108 -33.32 14.42 -6.05
CA SER A 108 -33.10 15.85 -6.26
C SER A 108 -31.61 16.14 -6.45
N LEU A 109 -31.29 17.16 -7.25
CA LEU A 109 -29.90 17.55 -7.54
C LEU A 109 -29.10 17.94 -6.28
N ASP A 110 -29.79 18.23 -5.18
CA ASP A 110 -29.22 18.66 -3.89
C ASP A 110 -28.80 17.47 -3.01
N LEU A 111 -29.29 16.26 -3.29
CA LEU A 111 -29.00 15.03 -2.54
C LEU A 111 -27.87 14.19 -3.16
N LYS A 112 -27.02 14.80 -3.99
CA LYS A 112 -25.93 14.09 -4.68
C LYS A 112 -25.04 13.37 -3.65
N PRO A 113 -25.00 12.03 -3.66
CA PRO A 113 -24.14 11.31 -2.75
C PRO A 113 -22.69 11.69 -3.02
N HIS A 114 -21.98 12.10 -1.97
CA HIS A 114 -20.53 12.31 -1.99
C HIS A 114 -19.83 10.99 -2.31
N HIS A 115 -19.62 10.68 -3.60
CA HIS A 115 -18.87 9.49 -3.99
C HIS A 115 -17.39 9.80 -4.15
N ASN A 116 -16.63 9.43 -3.12
CA ASN A 116 -15.18 9.38 -3.14
C ASN A 116 -14.66 8.50 -4.28
N ASP A 117 -15.39 7.46 -4.72
CA ASP A 117 -14.88 6.40 -5.60
C ASP A 117 -14.65 6.81 -7.05
N ILE A 118 -15.48 7.67 -7.62
CA ILE A 118 -15.31 8.13 -9.01
C ILE A 118 -14.25 9.24 -9.09
N ILE A 119 -14.10 10.00 -8.00
CA ILE A 119 -13.03 10.99 -7.83
C ILE A 119 -11.65 10.30 -7.71
N ARG A 120 -11.59 9.01 -7.30
CA ARG A 120 -10.33 8.25 -7.15
C ARG A 120 -9.52 8.15 -8.43
N CYS A 121 -10.12 8.12 -9.63
CA CYS A 121 -9.35 7.92 -10.86
C CYS A 121 -8.90 9.22 -11.53
N GLN A 122 -9.70 10.29 -11.42
CA GLN A 122 -9.33 11.59 -11.99
C GLN A 122 -8.15 12.24 -11.25
N SER A 123 -7.99 11.97 -9.95
CA SER A 123 -6.82 12.39 -9.19
C SER A 123 -5.55 11.65 -9.62
N LEU A 124 -5.63 10.36 -9.98
CA LEU A 124 -4.48 9.55 -10.44
C LEU A 124 -3.91 10.01 -11.78
N LEU A 125 -4.73 10.68 -12.60
CA LEU A 125 -4.35 11.20 -13.92
C LEU A 125 -3.89 12.65 -13.88
N LYS A 126 -3.95 13.32 -12.72
CA LYS A 126 -3.43 14.68 -12.56
C LYS A 126 -2.00 14.60 -12.02
N PRO A 127 -1.06 15.43 -12.52
CA PRO A 127 0.22 15.61 -11.86
C PRO A 127 -0.05 16.06 -10.42
N SER A 128 0.25 15.18 -9.47
CA SER A 128 0.12 15.44 -8.05
C SER A 128 1.45 15.20 -7.37
N LEU A 129 1.57 15.68 -6.14
CA LEU A 129 2.66 15.25 -5.28
C LEU A 129 2.68 13.72 -5.18
N PRO A 130 3.87 13.11 -5.14
CA PRO A 130 4.02 11.68 -4.90
C PRO A 130 3.37 11.30 -3.55
N ASP A 131 2.39 10.39 -3.56
CA ASP A 131 1.63 10.04 -2.36
C ASP A 131 1.31 8.53 -2.30
N LEU A 132 1.94 7.83 -1.36
CA LEU A 132 1.71 6.39 -1.14
C LEU A 132 0.31 6.08 -0.58
N ARG A 133 -0.40 7.03 0.02
CA ARG A 133 -1.75 6.78 0.57
C ARG A 133 -2.72 6.37 -0.53
N TRP A 134 -2.64 7.04 -1.67
CA TRP A 134 -3.48 6.72 -2.83
C TRP A 134 -3.14 5.36 -3.41
N LEU A 135 -1.84 5.06 -3.55
CA LEU A 135 -1.41 3.74 -4.00
C LEU A 135 -1.87 2.64 -3.03
N GLN A 136 -1.80 2.88 -1.72
CA GLN A 136 -2.30 1.94 -0.72
C GLN A 136 -3.78 1.63 -0.92
N VAL A 137 -4.64 2.65 -1.04
CA VAL A 137 -6.09 2.45 -1.24
C VAL A 137 -6.36 1.61 -2.49
N ILE A 138 -5.65 1.89 -3.58
CA ILE A 138 -5.73 1.10 -4.82
C ILE A 138 -5.34 -0.35 -4.59
N LEU A 139 -4.21 -0.58 -3.91
CA LEU A 139 -3.70 -1.93 -3.66
C LEU A 139 -4.59 -2.72 -2.69
N GLN A 140 -5.19 -2.08 -1.69
CA GLN A 140 -6.12 -2.73 -0.77
C GLN A 140 -7.33 -3.32 -1.53
N ASP A 141 -7.91 -2.56 -2.46
CA ASP A 141 -9.05 -3.01 -3.27
C ASP A 141 -8.64 -4.00 -4.38
N TYR A 142 -7.44 -3.81 -4.95
CA TYR A 142 -6.92 -4.67 -6.00
C TYR A 142 -6.49 -6.04 -5.48
N ASN A 143 -5.69 -6.07 -4.41
CA ASN A 143 -4.97 -7.27 -4.00
C ASN A 143 -5.85 -8.28 -3.24
N LYS A 144 -7.01 -7.86 -2.73
CA LYS A 144 -8.03 -8.76 -2.18
C LYS A 144 -8.81 -9.55 -3.25
N ARG A 145 -8.69 -9.16 -4.53
CA ARG A 145 -9.40 -9.81 -5.63
C ARG A 145 -8.75 -11.14 -6.02
N SER A 146 -9.59 -12.01 -6.55
CA SER A 146 -9.24 -13.33 -7.06
C SER A 146 -8.74 -13.27 -8.50
N PHE A 147 -7.67 -14.01 -8.78
CA PHE A 147 -7.11 -14.17 -10.12
C PHE A 147 -7.30 -15.61 -10.57
N THR A 148 -7.72 -15.80 -11.83
CA THR A 148 -7.77 -17.16 -12.40
C THR A 148 -6.36 -17.73 -12.49
N TYR A 149 -5.39 -16.92 -12.93
CA TYR A 149 -3.97 -17.24 -12.90
C TYR A 149 -3.30 -16.31 -11.88
N PRO A 150 -2.98 -16.78 -10.66
CA PRO A 150 -2.38 -15.94 -9.63
C PRO A 150 -1.11 -15.22 -10.09
N GLU A 151 -0.33 -15.81 -10.99
CA GLU A 151 0.87 -15.27 -11.63
C GLU A 151 0.62 -13.97 -12.43
N ASP A 152 -0.63 -13.73 -12.88
CA ASP A 152 -0.99 -12.53 -13.65
C ASP A 152 -1.18 -11.28 -12.77
N ALA A 153 -1.04 -11.38 -11.45
CA ALA A 153 -1.31 -10.28 -10.53
C ALA A 153 -0.50 -9.00 -10.84
N LEU A 154 0.75 -9.12 -11.31
CA LEU A 154 1.54 -7.94 -11.71
C LEU A 154 1.16 -7.42 -13.10
N TYR A 155 0.88 -8.30 -14.05
CA TYR A 155 0.46 -7.92 -15.40
C TYR A 155 -0.90 -7.22 -15.41
N ALA A 156 -1.85 -7.71 -14.60
CA ALA A 156 -3.13 -7.05 -14.38
C ALA A 156 -3.01 -5.73 -13.59
N PHE A 157 -1.89 -5.49 -12.91
CA PHE A 157 -1.58 -4.19 -12.29
C PHE A 157 -0.89 -3.22 -13.25
N ALA A 158 -0.34 -3.69 -14.37
CA ALA A 158 0.51 -2.89 -15.25
C ALA A 158 -0.14 -1.61 -15.78
N GLY A 159 -1.44 -1.65 -16.09
CA GLY A 159 -2.18 -0.46 -16.50
C GLY A 159 -2.25 0.61 -15.41
N ILE A 160 -2.37 0.18 -14.14
CA ILE A 160 -2.42 1.04 -12.96
C ILE A 160 -1.03 1.62 -12.67
N ALA A 161 0.00 0.78 -12.70
CA ALA A 161 1.39 1.21 -12.58
C ALA A 161 1.76 2.24 -13.65
N PHE A 162 1.36 2.02 -14.90
CA PHE A 162 1.62 2.94 -16.00
C PHE A 162 0.88 4.28 -15.82
N SER A 163 -0.40 4.26 -15.45
CA SER A 163 -1.17 5.49 -15.24
C SER A 163 -0.70 6.31 -14.04
N THR A 164 -0.07 5.68 -13.05
CA THR A 164 0.43 6.37 -11.83
C THR A 164 1.93 6.65 -11.87
N SER A 165 2.66 6.17 -12.87
CA SER A 165 4.13 6.36 -12.98
C SER A 165 4.54 7.83 -13.07
N GLN A 166 3.65 8.71 -13.57
CA GLN A 166 3.91 10.15 -13.59
C GLN A 166 4.10 10.74 -12.20
N ALA A 167 3.40 10.21 -11.19
CA ALA A 167 3.53 10.67 -9.80
C ALA A 167 4.74 10.04 -9.10
N PHE A 168 5.26 8.91 -9.58
CA PHE A 168 6.36 8.17 -8.94
C PHE A 168 7.60 8.16 -9.84
N ALA A 169 8.55 9.05 -9.56
CA ALA A 169 9.83 9.11 -10.27
C ALA A 169 10.51 7.72 -10.35
N GLY A 170 10.98 7.35 -11.54
CA GLY A 170 11.54 6.03 -11.83
C GLY A 170 10.51 4.93 -12.11
N GLY A 171 9.21 5.18 -11.93
CA GLY A 171 8.15 4.20 -12.20
C GLY A 171 8.05 3.14 -11.11
N PHE A 172 7.87 1.88 -11.51
CA PHE A 172 7.66 0.75 -10.60
C PHE A 172 8.60 -0.41 -10.91
N VAL A 173 8.91 -1.19 -9.87
CA VAL A 173 9.58 -2.49 -9.95
C VAL A 173 8.74 -3.53 -9.19
N SER A 174 8.22 -4.52 -9.91
CA SER A 174 7.32 -5.57 -9.36
C SER A 174 6.21 -5.01 -8.46
N GLY A 175 5.55 -3.94 -8.89
CA GLY A 175 4.44 -3.32 -8.16
C GLY A 175 4.84 -2.35 -7.03
N LEU A 176 6.13 -2.17 -6.73
CA LEU A 176 6.61 -1.16 -5.77
C LEU A 176 7.09 0.10 -6.49
N PRO A 177 6.68 1.31 -6.07
CA PRO A 177 7.13 2.57 -6.67
C PRO A 177 8.61 2.84 -6.34
N ILE A 178 9.43 3.08 -7.37
CA ILE A 178 10.89 3.26 -7.22
C ILE A 178 11.21 4.48 -6.35
N ALA A 179 10.50 5.61 -6.53
CA ALA A 179 10.69 6.83 -5.76
C ALA A 179 10.63 6.63 -4.23
N PHE A 180 9.86 5.64 -3.76
CA PHE A 180 9.67 5.29 -2.35
C PHE A 180 10.12 3.86 -2.03
N PHE A 181 11.04 3.29 -2.81
CA PHE A 181 11.27 1.84 -2.78
C PHE A 181 11.49 1.27 -1.37
N GLU A 182 12.29 1.92 -0.53
CA GLU A 182 12.52 1.45 0.85
C GLU A 182 11.24 1.46 1.67
N VAL A 183 10.50 2.58 1.68
CA VAL A 183 9.25 2.68 2.46
C VAL A 183 8.18 1.73 1.91
N ALA A 184 8.13 1.56 0.58
CA ALA A 184 7.22 0.64 -0.08
C ALA A 184 7.59 -0.82 0.21
N LEU A 185 8.87 -1.17 0.32
CA LEU A 185 9.34 -2.51 0.70
C LEU A 185 8.93 -2.87 2.14
N LEU A 186 8.67 -1.88 3.00
CA LEU A 186 8.16 -2.06 4.37
C LEU A 186 6.64 -2.31 4.44
N TRP A 187 5.98 -2.67 3.33
CA TRP A 187 4.56 -3.02 3.36
C TRP A 187 4.26 -4.10 4.39
N GLN A 188 3.12 -4.02 5.07
CA GLN A 188 2.72 -4.99 6.09
C GLN A 188 1.32 -5.54 5.79
N PRO A 189 1.02 -6.79 6.19
CA PRO A 189 -0.35 -7.30 6.15
C PRO A 189 -1.25 -6.43 7.03
N HIS A 190 -2.41 -6.02 6.51
CA HIS A 190 -3.49 -5.47 7.32
C HIS A 190 -4.27 -6.58 8.02
N ASP A 191 -4.45 -7.70 7.33
CA ASP A 191 -5.12 -8.93 7.75
C ASP A 191 -4.29 -10.13 7.26
N ARG A 192 -4.79 -11.35 7.42
CA ARG A 192 -4.21 -12.58 6.85
C ARG A 192 -4.01 -12.41 5.36
N ILE A 193 -2.82 -12.78 4.92
CA ILE A 193 -2.45 -12.85 3.52
C ILE A 193 -1.97 -14.26 3.20
N PHE A 194 -2.08 -14.65 1.94
CA PHE A 194 -1.72 -15.99 1.48
C PHE A 194 -0.75 -15.90 0.33
N ARG A 195 0.26 -16.78 0.29
CA ARG A 195 1.18 -16.81 -0.85
C ARG A 195 0.43 -17.16 -2.13
N ARG A 196 0.57 -16.35 -3.18
CA ARG A 196 0.08 -16.72 -4.52
C ARG A 196 0.97 -17.83 -5.07
N VAL A 197 0.35 -18.94 -5.43
CA VAL A 197 1.00 -20.10 -6.05
C VAL A 197 0.52 -20.17 -7.50
N SER A 198 1.46 -20.27 -8.45
CA SER A 198 1.12 -20.43 -9.86
C SER A 198 0.34 -21.72 -10.08
N ARG A 199 -0.54 -21.72 -11.08
CA ARG A 199 -1.19 -22.96 -11.54
C ARG A 199 -0.23 -23.88 -12.30
N ASP A 200 0.87 -23.34 -12.80
CA ASP A 200 1.95 -24.08 -13.42
C ASP A 200 2.98 -24.48 -12.32
N PRO A 201 3.12 -25.78 -12.02
CA PRO A 201 4.04 -26.25 -10.98
C PRO A 201 5.50 -25.84 -11.23
N GLU A 202 5.91 -25.66 -12.48
CA GLU A 202 7.28 -25.23 -12.83
C GLU A 202 7.53 -23.75 -12.49
N LYS A 203 6.46 -22.98 -12.20
CA LYS A 203 6.47 -21.53 -11.92
C LYS A 203 6.05 -21.20 -10.50
N GLN A 204 6.28 -22.11 -9.54
CA GLN A 204 5.85 -21.96 -8.14
C GLN A 204 6.32 -20.64 -7.49
N HIS A 205 7.45 -20.08 -7.94
CA HIS A 205 8.04 -18.81 -7.48
C HIS A 205 7.98 -17.67 -8.51
N CYS A 206 7.01 -17.68 -9.44
CA CYS A 206 6.90 -16.67 -10.51
C CYS A 206 6.70 -15.23 -10.02
N LEU A 207 6.14 -15.04 -8.83
CA LEU A 207 5.95 -13.72 -8.22
C LEU A 207 6.87 -13.55 -7.01
N PRO A 208 7.57 -12.42 -6.89
CA PRO A 208 8.54 -12.21 -5.83
C PRO A 208 7.92 -12.15 -4.44
N SER A 209 8.57 -12.76 -3.45
CA SER A 209 8.11 -12.74 -2.04
C SER A 209 8.17 -11.37 -1.40
N TRP A 210 9.11 -10.54 -1.86
CA TRP A 210 9.35 -9.19 -1.36
C TRP A 210 8.33 -8.18 -1.91
N SER A 211 7.62 -8.50 -2.99
CA SER A 211 6.52 -7.69 -3.51
C SER A 211 5.21 -8.08 -2.84
N TRP A 212 4.33 -7.10 -2.62
CA TRP A 212 2.95 -7.35 -2.19
C TRP A 212 2.20 -8.25 -3.17
N ALA A 213 2.55 -8.22 -4.46
CA ALA A 213 1.84 -8.94 -5.51
C ALA A 213 2.03 -10.45 -5.43
N GLY A 214 3.11 -10.91 -4.78
CA GLY A 214 3.29 -12.32 -4.44
C GLY A 214 2.27 -12.85 -3.44
N TRP A 215 1.45 -11.99 -2.83
CA TRP A 215 0.51 -12.34 -1.77
C TRP A 215 -0.91 -11.92 -2.11
N SER A 216 -1.90 -12.69 -1.66
CA SER A 216 -3.32 -12.38 -1.77
C SER A 216 -3.84 -11.87 -0.43
N GLY A 217 -4.50 -10.71 -0.43
CA GLY A 217 -5.05 -10.07 0.77
C GLY A 217 -4.64 -8.61 0.92
N VAL A 218 -5.09 -7.98 2.00
CA VAL A 218 -4.97 -6.52 2.21
C VAL A 218 -3.59 -6.18 2.78
N VAL A 219 -2.88 -5.26 2.13
CA VAL A 219 -1.56 -4.76 2.55
C VAL A 219 -1.58 -3.25 2.77
N ASN A 220 -0.74 -2.78 3.69
CA ASN A 220 -0.59 -1.37 4.01
C ASN A 220 0.87 -0.93 3.88
N PHE A 221 1.08 0.32 3.47
CA PHE A 221 2.38 0.99 3.54
C PHE A 221 2.48 1.84 4.80
N ASP A 222 3.71 2.21 5.16
CA ASP A 222 3.95 3.26 6.14
C ASP A 222 3.78 4.66 5.51
N THR A 223 2.52 5.03 5.28
CA THR A 223 2.20 6.28 4.57
C THR A 223 2.64 7.54 5.31
N LYS A 224 2.86 7.46 6.63
CA LYS A 224 3.31 8.60 7.43
C LYS A 224 4.76 8.92 7.14
N SER A 225 5.62 7.90 7.18
CA SER A 225 7.03 8.01 6.79
C SER A 225 7.19 8.41 5.31
N ALA A 226 6.23 8.10 4.46
CA ALA A 226 6.22 8.49 3.05
C ALA A 226 5.80 9.94 2.76
N THR A 227 5.42 10.72 3.78
CA THR A 227 4.99 12.12 3.64
C THR A 227 5.84 13.10 4.44
N ASP A 228 6.95 12.63 5.01
CA ASP A 228 7.80 13.41 5.91
C ASP A 228 8.54 14.58 5.23
N PHE A 229 8.54 14.64 3.89
CA PHE A 229 9.00 15.79 3.11
C PHE A 229 8.04 16.98 3.21
N THR A 230 6.78 16.78 3.62
CA THR A 230 5.77 17.84 3.66
C THR A 230 5.79 18.54 5.02
N ARG A 231 6.06 19.84 5.03
CA ARG A 231 6.14 20.66 6.26
C ARG A 231 4.78 21.00 6.85
N ASN A 232 3.82 21.35 6.00
CA ASN A 232 2.44 21.66 6.42
C ASN A 232 1.60 20.40 6.72
N SER A 233 2.26 19.25 6.90
CA SER A 233 1.63 18.04 7.43
C SER A 233 1.63 18.09 8.96
N LYS A 234 0.66 17.42 9.59
CA LYS A 234 0.63 17.23 11.06
C LYS A 234 1.96 16.63 11.56
N SER A 235 2.28 16.83 12.85
CA SER A 235 3.54 16.45 13.51
C SER A 235 4.11 15.11 13.04
N ILE A 236 5.44 15.01 12.97
CA ILE A 236 6.10 13.75 12.63
C ILE A 236 5.86 12.73 13.72
N GLU A 237 5.06 11.73 13.37
CA GLU A 237 4.76 10.61 14.24
C GLU A 237 5.84 9.53 14.09
N LYS A 238 6.33 9.35 12.86
CA LYS A 238 7.25 8.28 12.45
C LYS A 238 8.03 8.70 11.21
N SER A 239 9.24 8.16 11.09
CA SER A 239 10.14 8.43 9.97
C SER A 239 11.01 7.22 9.67
N VAL A 240 11.41 7.10 8.40
CA VAL A 240 12.27 6.02 7.90
C VAL A 240 13.56 6.62 7.34
N THR A 241 14.68 5.96 7.62
CA THR A 241 16.00 6.29 7.10
C THR A 241 16.56 5.09 6.36
N ARG A 242 17.08 5.34 5.16
CA ARG A 242 17.73 4.34 4.32
C ARG A 242 19.08 3.93 4.91
N ILE A 243 19.36 2.64 4.96
CA ILE A 243 20.66 2.09 5.40
C ILE A 243 21.28 1.10 4.40
N VAL A 244 20.50 0.66 3.41
CA VAL A 244 20.94 -0.24 2.35
C VAL A 244 20.61 0.37 0.98
N SER A 245 21.37 -0.05 -0.03
CA SER A 245 21.10 0.27 -1.44
C SER A 245 20.70 -1.00 -2.16
N TRP A 246 19.62 -0.93 -2.95
CA TRP A 246 19.05 -2.09 -3.62
C TRP A 246 19.37 -2.09 -5.12
N ASN A 247 19.60 -3.28 -5.65
CA ASN A 247 19.63 -3.55 -7.09
C ASN A 247 18.49 -4.51 -7.45
N TYR A 248 18.00 -4.46 -8.69
CA TYR A 248 17.06 -5.44 -9.22
C TYR A 248 17.67 -6.24 -10.37
N HIS A 249 17.26 -7.50 -10.51
CA HIS A 249 17.84 -8.45 -11.46
C HIS A 249 16.76 -9.22 -12.22
N ALA A 250 16.95 -9.37 -13.53
CA ALA A 250 16.03 -10.14 -14.38
C ALA A 250 16.12 -11.66 -14.14
N THR A 251 17.32 -12.14 -13.82
CA THR A 251 17.63 -13.54 -13.46
C THR A 251 18.64 -13.54 -12.31
N VAL A 252 18.91 -14.70 -11.71
CA VAL A 252 19.87 -14.85 -10.60
C VAL A 252 21.27 -14.37 -11.00
N ASP A 253 21.71 -14.68 -12.23
CA ASP A 253 23.04 -14.34 -12.74
C ASP A 253 23.10 -13.01 -13.50
N ALA A 254 21.97 -12.33 -13.68
CA ALA A 254 21.94 -11.06 -14.40
C ALA A 254 22.62 -9.94 -13.59
N PRO A 255 23.33 -9.02 -14.26
CA PRO A 255 23.89 -7.85 -13.59
C PRO A 255 22.78 -7.02 -12.95
N GLY A 256 23.01 -6.60 -11.70
CA GLY A 256 22.06 -5.80 -10.94
C GLY A 256 21.95 -4.39 -11.52
N LYS A 257 20.72 -3.90 -11.64
CA LYS A 257 20.44 -2.50 -11.96
C LYS A 257 20.07 -1.75 -10.67
N PRO A 258 20.70 -0.60 -10.38
CA PRO A 258 20.42 0.13 -9.14
C PRO A 258 18.98 0.65 -9.10
N ILE A 259 18.35 0.49 -7.95
CA ILE A 259 17.09 1.15 -7.62
C ILE A 259 17.45 2.51 -7.01
N HIS A 260 16.97 3.59 -7.63
CA HIS A 260 17.25 4.95 -7.17
C HIS A 260 16.04 5.55 -6.43
N PRO A 261 15.98 5.45 -5.08
CA PRO A 261 14.86 5.92 -4.26
C PRO A 261 14.89 7.44 -4.09
N SER A 262 14.39 8.15 -5.08
CA SER A 262 14.62 9.59 -5.20
C SER A 262 14.13 10.43 -4.01
N ILE A 263 13.09 10.00 -3.29
CA ILE A 263 12.58 10.72 -2.11
C ILE A 263 13.55 10.62 -0.93
N LEU A 264 13.94 9.41 -0.53
CA LEU A 264 14.89 9.23 0.59
C LEU A 264 16.31 9.65 0.20
N ALA A 265 16.71 9.54 -1.06
CA ALA A 265 17.99 10.06 -1.53
C ALA A 265 18.08 11.59 -1.34
N ASN A 266 17.01 12.33 -1.63
CA ASN A 266 16.97 13.77 -1.37
C ASN A 266 16.94 14.10 0.12
N LYS A 267 16.27 13.27 0.94
CA LYS A 267 16.33 13.38 2.39
C LYS A 267 17.76 13.20 2.92
N ASP A 268 18.50 12.21 2.40
CA ASP A 268 19.90 11.96 2.77
C ASP A 268 20.78 13.18 2.43
N LEU A 269 20.63 13.74 1.22
CA LEU A 269 21.35 14.96 0.80
C LEU A 269 21.01 16.17 1.68
N TRP A 270 19.74 16.31 2.06
CA TRP A 270 19.28 17.37 2.95
C TRP A 270 19.86 17.24 4.36
N LEU A 271 19.80 16.04 4.95
CA LEU A 271 20.42 15.73 6.25
C LEU A 271 21.93 16.00 6.23
N ALA A 272 22.60 15.67 5.12
CA ALA A 272 24.02 15.94 4.92
C ALA A 272 24.35 17.42 4.62
N LYS A 273 23.32 18.30 4.52
CA LYS A 273 23.45 19.72 4.11
C LYS A 273 24.09 19.89 2.71
N GLN A 274 23.91 18.90 1.85
CA GLN A 274 24.43 18.85 0.47
C GLN A 274 23.35 19.12 -0.58
N ILE A 275 22.14 19.54 -0.17
CA ILE A 275 21.08 19.82 -1.13
C ILE A 275 21.32 21.15 -1.85
N GLU A 276 21.51 21.08 -3.16
CA GLU A 276 21.59 22.26 -4.01
C GLU A 276 20.17 22.73 -4.35
N CYS A 277 19.77 23.88 -3.82
CA CYS A 277 18.46 24.48 -4.09
C CYS A 277 18.36 25.12 -5.49
N ALA A 278 19.34 24.90 -6.37
CA ALA A 278 19.44 25.55 -7.68
C ALA A 278 18.59 24.87 -8.79
N SER A 279 17.81 23.83 -8.46
CA SER A 279 16.93 23.16 -9.42
C SER A 279 15.65 23.96 -9.72
N LEU A 280 15.21 23.92 -10.99
CA LEU A 280 14.01 24.58 -11.55
C LEU A 280 12.83 24.68 -10.56
N GLY A 281 12.47 25.90 -10.13
CA GLY A 281 11.21 26.18 -9.42
C GLY A 281 11.23 26.07 -7.90
N TRP A 282 12.34 25.65 -7.27
CA TRP A 282 12.47 25.58 -5.81
C TRP A 282 13.01 26.87 -5.20
N THR A 283 12.41 27.31 -4.09
CA THR A 283 12.87 28.46 -3.30
C THR A 283 13.07 28.06 -1.85
N LYS A 284 14.14 28.57 -1.23
CA LYS A 284 14.53 28.32 0.17
C LYS A 284 14.07 29.47 1.05
N HIS A 285 13.44 29.16 2.18
CA HIS A 285 12.83 30.12 3.12
C HIS A 285 13.28 29.84 4.55
N SER A 286 13.29 30.86 5.41
CA SER A 286 13.66 30.71 6.83
C SER A 286 12.45 30.28 7.65
N THR A 287 12.61 29.29 8.53
CA THR A 287 11.51 28.87 9.42
C THR A 287 11.06 29.97 10.39
N ALA A 288 11.89 31.00 10.62
CA ALA A 288 11.56 32.18 11.42
C ALA A 288 10.54 33.12 10.74
N GLU A 289 10.32 32.99 9.44
CA GLU A 289 9.42 33.84 8.64
C GLU A 289 7.97 33.30 8.58
N GLY A 290 7.71 32.12 9.17
CA GLY A 290 6.44 31.40 9.07
C GLY A 290 5.45 31.63 10.22
N LEU A 291 4.15 31.46 9.95
CA LEU A 291 3.03 31.72 10.86
C LEU A 291 2.83 30.68 11.99
N GLU A 292 3.47 29.51 11.94
CA GLU A 292 3.18 28.41 12.88
C GLU A 292 4.44 27.70 13.38
N SER A 293 4.75 27.87 14.67
CA SER A 293 5.89 27.28 15.39
C SER A 293 5.70 25.80 15.77
N PHE A 294 4.62 25.15 15.32
CA PHE A 294 4.22 23.81 15.76
C PHE A 294 4.66 22.66 14.84
N TYR A 295 5.29 22.95 13.70
CA TYR A 295 5.75 21.91 12.76
C TYR A 295 7.14 21.39 13.10
N GLU A 296 7.27 20.07 13.10
CA GLU A 296 8.51 19.39 13.46
C GLU A 296 9.29 18.95 12.23
N SER A 297 10.62 19.07 12.34
CA SER A 297 11.58 18.66 11.31
C SER A 297 11.73 17.14 11.25
N PRO A 298 11.86 16.53 10.06
CA PRO A 298 12.10 15.09 9.88
C PRO A 298 13.51 14.66 10.26
N ASP A 299 14.37 15.60 10.63
CA ASP A 299 15.64 15.34 11.29
C ASP A 299 15.41 15.13 12.80
N PRO A 300 15.67 13.92 13.34
CA PRO A 300 15.48 13.61 14.75
C PRO A 300 16.54 14.27 15.66
N THR A 301 17.62 14.80 15.09
CA THR A 301 18.77 15.34 15.83
C THR A 301 18.74 16.86 15.93
N SER A 302 18.15 17.54 14.95
CA SER A 302 18.14 19.00 14.91
C SER A 302 16.92 19.54 14.14
N PRO A 303 16.24 20.58 14.66
CA PRO A 303 15.23 21.28 13.86
C PRO A 303 15.90 22.02 12.70
N SER A 304 15.44 21.76 11.47
CA SER A 304 15.94 22.48 10.30
C SER A 304 15.56 23.96 10.37
N PRO A 305 16.52 24.89 10.18
CA PRO A 305 16.24 26.33 10.15
C PRO A 305 15.61 26.79 8.82
N TYR A 306 15.45 25.89 7.85
CA TYR A 306 14.96 26.20 6.51
C TYR A 306 13.84 25.27 6.09
N PHE A 307 12.95 25.81 5.26
CA PHE A 307 11.96 25.06 4.50
C PHE A 307 11.97 25.50 3.04
N TYR A 308 11.26 24.77 2.20
CA TYR A 308 11.27 24.94 0.76
C TYR A 308 9.85 25.08 0.20
N LYS A 309 9.72 25.87 -0.86
CA LYS A 309 8.49 26.04 -1.64
C LYS A 309 8.77 25.79 -3.11
N HIS A 310 7.78 25.28 -3.83
CA HIS A 310 7.89 25.06 -5.27
C HIS A 310 6.79 25.82 -6.02
N GLU A 311 7.15 26.45 -7.13
CA GLU A 311 6.23 27.29 -7.93
C GLU A 311 4.98 26.54 -8.41
N ALA A 312 5.10 25.26 -8.77
CA ALA A 312 3.98 24.44 -9.22
C ALA A 312 3.01 24.02 -8.08
N TYR A 313 3.44 24.15 -6.82
CA TYR A 313 2.66 23.76 -5.63
C TYR A 313 2.69 24.89 -4.59
N PRO A 314 2.10 26.06 -4.88
CA PRO A 314 2.23 27.25 -4.03
C PRO A 314 1.56 27.08 -2.65
N GLY A 315 0.61 26.14 -2.52
CA GLY A 315 -0.05 25.82 -1.25
C GLY A 315 0.70 24.82 -0.37
N ASN A 316 1.88 24.33 -0.81
CA ASN A 316 2.64 23.30 -0.10
C ASN A 316 3.99 23.85 0.37
N GLU A 317 4.35 23.49 1.60
CA GLU A 317 5.66 23.72 2.17
C GLU A 317 6.37 22.39 2.37
N PHE A 318 7.68 22.37 2.14
CA PHE A 318 8.48 21.15 2.16
C PHE A 318 9.67 21.30 3.11
N TRP A 319 10.00 20.23 3.84
CA TRP A 319 11.22 20.18 4.65
C TRP A 319 12.48 20.09 3.78
N TYR A 320 12.36 19.40 2.65
CA TYR A 320 13.43 19.23 1.67
C TYR A 320 12.84 19.11 0.25
N PRO A 321 13.53 19.61 -0.79
CA PRO A 321 13.12 19.43 -2.18
C PRO A 321 12.96 17.96 -2.55
N ILE A 322 11.88 17.65 -3.27
CA ILE A 322 11.64 16.33 -3.86
C ILE A 322 11.66 16.45 -5.40
N PRO A 323 11.97 15.37 -6.14
CA PRO A 323 11.83 15.41 -7.58
C PRO A 323 10.35 15.54 -7.94
N LEU A 324 9.98 16.66 -8.54
CA LEU A 324 8.65 16.90 -9.07
C LEU A 324 8.66 16.59 -10.56
N VAL A 325 7.65 15.85 -11.00
CA VAL A 325 7.45 15.23 -12.32
C VAL A 325 8.37 15.75 -13.43
N GLN A 326 9.33 14.90 -13.85
CA GLN A 326 10.00 15.02 -15.14
C GLN A 326 9.30 14.07 -16.13
N GLN A 327 8.95 14.59 -17.31
CA GLN A 327 8.29 13.86 -18.39
C GLN A 327 9.21 12.80 -19.00
N VAL A 328 9.54 11.74 -18.26
CA VAL A 328 10.16 10.55 -18.83
C VAL A 328 9.15 9.43 -18.72
N SER A 329 8.60 9.04 -19.87
CA SER A 329 7.80 7.84 -20.07
C SER A 329 8.66 6.60 -19.81
N SER A 330 8.95 6.34 -18.54
CA SER A 330 9.55 5.07 -18.13
C SER A 330 8.48 3.99 -18.22
N ILE A 331 8.77 2.95 -19.01
CA ILE A 331 7.95 1.74 -19.02
C ILE A 331 8.19 1.05 -17.67
N PRO A 332 7.17 0.86 -16.82
CA PRO A 332 7.38 0.25 -15.52
C PRO A 332 7.93 -1.17 -15.68
N SER A 333 8.88 -1.55 -14.82
CA SER A 333 9.41 -2.92 -14.79
C SER A 333 8.41 -3.82 -14.05
N ILE A 334 7.40 -4.29 -14.80
CA ILE A 334 6.21 -4.97 -14.27
C ILE A 334 6.56 -6.23 -13.48
N LEU A 335 7.49 -7.04 -13.98
CA LEU A 335 7.94 -8.25 -13.31
C LEU A 335 9.47 -8.29 -13.32
N VAL A 336 10.03 -8.11 -12.13
CA VAL A 336 11.44 -8.36 -11.84
C VAL A 336 11.49 -9.33 -10.66
N PRO A 337 12.02 -10.55 -10.85
CA PRO A 337 11.93 -11.59 -9.83
C PRO A 337 12.86 -11.32 -8.64
N TYR A 338 14.03 -10.72 -8.86
CA TYR A 338 15.05 -10.63 -7.82
C TYR A 338 15.46 -9.21 -7.49
N ILE A 339 15.75 -8.97 -6.21
CA ILE A 339 16.45 -7.78 -5.72
C ILE A 339 17.63 -8.19 -4.86
N SER A 340 18.66 -7.37 -4.78
CA SER A 340 19.81 -7.62 -3.92
C SER A 340 20.30 -6.39 -3.18
N CYS A 341 20.93 -6.62 -2.04
CA CYS A 341 21.65 -5.61 -1.28
C CYS A 341 22.76 -6.25 -0.43
N THR A 342 23.63 -5.42 0.11
CA THR A 342 24.56 -5.83 1.18
C THR A 342 23.97 -5.36 2.50
N THR A 343 23.75 -6.28 3.44
CA THR A 343 23.10 -5.99 4.72
C THR A 343 23.65 -6.86 5.86
N ARG A 344 23.17 -6.66 7.09
CA ARG A 344 23.50 -7.49 8.27
C ARG A 344 22.31 -8.35 8.68
N ARG A 345 22.60 -9.42 9.40
CA ARG A 345 21.58 -10.36 9.93
C ARG A 345 21.82 -10.72 11.38
N ALA A 346 20.77 -11.18 12.03
CA ALA A 346 20.81 -11.78 13.36
C ALA A 346 19.75 -12.89 13.47
N TRP A 347 19.84 -13.69 14.53
CA TRP A 347 18.87 -14.74 14.85
C TRP A 347 18.20 -14.42 16.17
N LEU A 348 16.88 -14.25 16.16
CA LEU A 348 16.08 -14.01 17.36
C LEU A 348 14.96 -15.06 17.47
N PHE A 349 14.45 -15.26 18.68
CA PHE A 349 13.40 -16.24 18.94
C PHE A 349 12.02 -15.56 18.93
N PRO A 350 11.06 -16.07 18.14
CA PRO A 350 9.66 -15.68 18.28
C PRO A 350 9.14 -16.05 19.68
N GLY A 351 8.41 -15.11 20.29
CA GLY A 351 7.80 -15.26 21.60
C GLY A 351 6.28 -15.19 21.55
N GLU A 352 5.70 -14.65 22.62
CA GLU A 352 4.27 -14.48 22.79
C GLU A 352 3.64 -13.50 21.79
N GLU A 353 2.35 -13.68 21.51
CA GLU A 353 1.58 -12.76 20.67
C GLU A 353 1.13 -11.51 21.46
N LEU A 354 1.45 -10.32 20.96
CA LEU A 354 1.14 -9.04 21.60
C LEU A 354 -0.35 -8.69 21.57
N SER A 355 -1.08 -9.11 20.54
CA SER A 355 -2.48 -8.72 20.32
C SER A 355 -3.32 -9.90 19.90
N LYS A 356 -4.14 -10.43 20.83
CA LYS A 356 -5.14 -11.46 20.55
C LYS A 356 -6.37 -10.90 19.82
N LYS A 357 -6.20 -10.09 18.77
CA LYS A 357 -7.29 -9.61 17.91
C LYS A 357 -7.78 -10.75 17.02
N ASN A 358 -8.43 -11.74 17.61
CA ASN A 358 -9.10 -12.87 16.95
C ASN A 358 -8.28 -13.59 15.85
N GLY A 359 -6.95 -13.53 15.88
CA GLY A 359 -6.05 -14.25 14.96
C GLY A 359 -5.95 -13.70 13.53
N TYR A 360 -6.47 -12.50 13.25
CA TYR A 360 -6.44 -11.89 11.90
C TYR A 360 -5.10 -11.22 11.56
N ARG A 361 -4.37 -10.74 12.57
CA ARG A 361 -3.09 -10.03 12.39
C ARG A 361 -2.10 -10.39 13.51
N PRO A 362 -1.49 -11.59 13.48
CA PRO A 362 -0.58 -12.02 14.53
C PRO A 362 0.65 -11.11 14.58
N ILE A 363 0.98 -10.62 15.77
CA ILE A 363 2.20 -9.86 16.05
C ILE A 363 2.89 -10.54 17.20
N LEU A 364 4.06 -11.11 16.94
CA LEU A 364 4.84 -11.87 17.90
C LEU A 364 5.92 -10.99 18.51
N SER A 365 6.21 -11.20 19.79
CA SER A 365 7.42 -10.68 20.41
C SER A 365 8.64 -11.34 19.76
N LEU A 366 9.73 -10.60 19.66
CA LEU A 366 11.06 -11.13 19.35
C LEU A 366 11.91 -11.07 20.61
N ARG A 367 12.59 -12.18 20.93
CA ARG A 367 13.40 -12.33 22.13
C ARG A 367 14.83 -12.75 21.81
N ILE A 368 15.79 -12.14 22.49
CA ILE A 368 17.18 -12.57 22.58
C ILE A 368 17.25 -13.69 23.61
N ASP A 369 17.86 -14.82 23.24
CA ASP A 369 18.01 -16.02 24.08
C ASP A 369 16.71 -16.47 24.77
N ARG A 370 15.56 -16.22 24.11
CA ARG A 370 14.20 -16.48 24.62
C ARG A 370 13.84 -15.74 25.92
N LYS A 371 14.68 -14.82 26.39
CA LYS A 371 14.50 -14.12 27.67
C LYS A 371 14.24 -12.65 27.46
N VAL A 372 15.17 -11.93 26.83
CA VAL A 372 15.13 -10.48 26.73
C VAL A 372 14.28 -10.07 25.54
N TRP A 373 13.19 -9.35 25.77
CA TRP A 373 12.41 -8.76 24.67
C TRP A 373 13.27 -7.76 23.89
N ALA A 374 13.25 -7.88 22.57
CA ALA A 374 14.03 -7.04 21.66
C ALA A 374 13.17 -6.29 20.64
N GLY A 375 11.97 -6.78 20.36
CA GLY A 375 11.14 -6.20 19.31
C GLY A 375 9.91 -7.01 19.00
N ILE A 376 9.39 -6.84 17.78
CA ILE A 376 8.23 -7.56 17.29
C ILE A 376 8.42 -8.06 15.86
N LEU A 377 7.69 -9.11 15.51
CA LEU A 377 7.62 -9.68 14.18
C LEU A 377 6.16 -9.88 13.77
N GLN A 378 5.82 -9.41 12.58
CA GLN A 378 4.56 -9.71 11.91
C GLN A 378 4.84 -10.72 10.77
N PRO A 379 4.48 -12.00 10.94
CA PRO A 379 4.62 -13.00 9.90
C PRO A 379 3.62 -12.76 8.76
N HIS A 380 3.99 -13.16 7.54
CA HIS A 380 3.16 -13.05 6.34
C HIS A 380 2.36 -14.32 6.07
N ASP A 381 2.88 -15.49 6.48
CA ASP A 381 2.17 -16.77 6.34
C ASP A 381 2.81 -17.84 7.24
N SER A 382 2.01 -18.34 8.19
CA SER A 382 2.29 -19.54 8.99
C SER A 382 1.07 -20.01 9.82
N LEU A 383 -0.17 -19.64 9.48
CA LEU A 383 -1.33 -20.02 10.30
C LEU A 383 -2.30 -21.02 9.68
N ASP A 384 -2.26 -21.35 8.38
CA ASP A 384 -3.16 -22.38 7.84
C ASP A 384 -2.62 -23.09 6.59
N ALA A 385 -1.93 -24.22 6.81
CA ALA A 385 -1.90 -25.41 5.93
C ALA A 385 -1.17 -26.61 6.59
N SER A 386 -0.30 -26.38 7.59
CA SER A 386 0.43 -27.46 8.28
C SER A 386 0.49 -27.38 9.81
N ASN A 387 -0.11 -26.38 10.46
CA ASN A 387 -0.05 -26.21 11.93
C ASN A 387 1.36 -26.19 12.56
N GLU A 388 2.46 -26.13 11.79
CA GLU A 388 3.80 -26.44 12.34
C GLU A 388 4.84 -25.30 12.36
N THR A 389 4.63 -24.14 11.73
CA THR A 389 5.80 -23.33 11.28
C THR A 389 6.19 -22.08 12.08
N LEU A 390 5.49 -21.71 13.16
CA LEU A 390 5.98 -20.68 14.10
C LEU A 390 5.71 -21.00 15.58
N GLN A 391 5.09 -22.15 15.87
CA GLN A 391 4.76 -22.58 17.23
C GLN A 391 5.86 -23.37 17.93
N ASP A 392 7.02 -23.58 17.29
CA ASP A 392 8.20 -24.07 17.99
C ASP A 392 8.99 -22.87 18.55
N PRO A 393 8.74 -22.42 19.79
CA PRO A 393 9.49 -21.32 20.41
C PRO A 393 10.97 -21.67 20.58
N THR A 394 11.38 -22.90 20.24
CA THR A 394 12.78 -23.31 20.31
C THR A 394 13.61 -22.92 19.09
N ARG A 395 12.99 -22.54 17.96
CA ARG A 395 13.73 -22.20 16.74
C ARG A 395 13.90 -20.69 16.56
N ALA A 396 15.15 -20.25 16.43
CA ALA A 396 15.43 -18.87 16.07
C ALA A 396 15.12 -18.64 14.58
N VAL A 397 14.59 -17.46 14.26
CA VAL A 397 14.34 -17.00 12.89
C VAL A 397 15.47 -16.09 12.42
N GLU A 398 15.86 -16.24 11.15
CA GLU A 398 16.87 -15.37 10.53
C GLU A 398 16.22 -14.04 10.12
N LEU A 399 16.77 -12.95 10.65
CA LEU A 399 16.28 -11.60 10.42
C LEU A 399 17.37 -10.78 9.73
N VAL A 400 17.00 -10.02 8.71
CA VAL A 400 17.90 -9.12 7.97
C VAL A 400 17.49 -7.67 8.18
N GLU A 401 18.44 -6.77 8.45
CA GLU A 401 18.13 -5.34 8.57
C GLU A 401 17.88 -4.73 7.19
N ILE A 402 16.90 -3.83 7.07
CA ILE A 402 16.56 -3.23 5.76
C ILE A 402 16.34 -1.71 5.81
N ALA A 403 16.00 -1.15 6.96
CA ALA A 403 15.87 0.29 7.15
C ALA A 403 16.01 0.64 8.64
N ARG A 404 16.33 1.89 8.94
CA ARG A 404 16.15 2.44 10.30
C ARG A 404 14.84 3.19 10.39
N GLY A 405 14.26 3.22 11.57
CA GLY A 405 13.09 4.03 11.86
C GLY A 405 13.14 4.62 13.25
N PHE A 406 12.38 5.69 13.43
CA PHE A 406 12.16 6.31 14.73
C PHE A 406 10.73 6.83 14.82
N CYS A 407 10.20 6.84 16.03
CA CYS A 407 8.91 7.45 16.34
C CYS A 407 8.98 8.15 17.71
N ARG A 408 8.02 9.04 17.97
CA ARG A 408 7.96 9.72 19.26
C ARG A 408 7.67 8.71 20.38
N ASP A 409 8.42 8.80 21.47
CA ASP A 409 8.16 8.03 22.69
C ASP A 409 7.04 8.71 23.51
N THR A 410 5.83 8.74 22.94
CA THR A 410 4.65 9.28 23.62
C THR A 410 3.78 8.15 24.16
N THR A 411 3.18 8.35 25.33
CA THR A 411 2.19 7.44 25.91
C THR A 411 0.83 7.50 25.20
N SER A 412 0.66 8.45 24.27
CA SER A 412 -0.58 8.67 23.53
C SER A 412 -0.95 7.45 22.69
N PRO A 413 -2.22 6.99 22.73
CA PRO A 413 -2.70 5.81 22.01
C PRO A 413 -2.65 5.95 20.49
N TRP A 414 -2.48 7.17 19.95
CA TRP A 414 -2.60 7.40 18.52
C TRP A 414 -1.68 8.53 18.03
N PRO A 415 -1.02 8.33 16.88
CA PRO A 415 -0.70 7.07 16.20
C PRO A 415 0.69 6.58 16.62
N GLY A 416 0.74 5.44 17.31
CA GLY A 416 1.98 4.77 17.72
C GLY A 416 2.25 3.51 16.90
N ILE A 417 3.46 2.98 17.02
CA ILE A 417 3.81 1.63 16.57
C ILE A 417 3.24 0.57 17.53
N GLU A 418 3.05 -0.65 17.06
CA GLU A 418 2.36 -1.70 17.82
C GLU A 418 3.03 -2.06 19.16
N GLU A 419 4.36 -1.96 19.24
CA GLU A 419 5.16 -2.25 20.42
C GLU A 419 5.32 -1.07 21.39
N ILE A 420 4.74 0.11 21.09
CA ILE A 420 5.02 1.35 21.87
C ILE A 420 4.66 1.21 23.36
N ARG A 421 3.69 0.35 23.68
CA ARG A 421 3.22 0.05 25.05
C ARG A 421 3.75 -1.26 25.63
N HIS A 422 4.66 -1.96 24.94
CA HIS A 422 5.20 -3.22 25.43
C HIS A 422 5.91 -3.00 26.79
N PRO A 423 5.62 -3.79 27.83
CA PRO A 423 6.11 -3.53 29.19
C PRO A 423 7.64 -3.63 29.30
N GLU A 424 8.26 -4.52 28.54
CA GLU A 424 9.71 -4.72 28.50
C GLU A 424 10.43 -3.77 27.54
N ARG A 425 9.71 -2.91 26.80
CA ARG A 425 10.34 -1.97 25.87
C ARG A 425 11.20 -0.96 26.64
N PRO A 426 12.46 -0.73 26.25
CA PRO A 426 13.26 0.37 26.78
C PRO A 426 12.58 1.72 26.53
N LYS A 427 12.38 2.50 27.59
CA LYS A 427 11.85 3.88 27.55
C LYS A 427 13.00 4.83 27.79
N ALA A 428 13.66 5.24 26.71
CA ALA A 428 14.87 6.05 26.77
C ALA A 428 14.71 7.30 25.91
N GLY A 429 14.53 8.46 26.56
CA GLY A 429 14.47 9.75 25.90
C GLY A 429 13.14 10.05 25.19
N GLN A 430 13.19 11.03 24.29
CA GLN A 430 12.02 11.51 23.54
C GLN A 430 11.68 10.64 22.32
N TRP A 431 12.66 9.90 21.79
CA TRP A 431 12.55 9.15 20.54
C TRP A 431 12.80 7.67 20.78
N TYR A 432 11.90 6.84 20.25
CA TYR A 432 12.12 5.41 20.18
C TYR A 432 12.71 5.06 18.81
N GLU A 433 13.93 4.49 18.82
CA GLU A 433 14.68 4.11 17.62
C GLU A 433 14.71 2.59 17.44
N TYR A 434 14.59 2.15 16.19
CA TYR A 434 14.55 0.73 15.83
C TYR A 434 15.11 0.48 14.42
N TYR A 435 15.46 -0.78 14.17
CA TYR A 435 15.67 -1.30 12.82
C TYR A 435 14.41 -1.98 12.34
N TRP A 436 14.03 -1.68 11.10
CA TRP A 436 13.13 -2.55 10.35
C TRP A 436 13.90 -3.79 9.95
N ILE A 437 13.36 -4.94 10.34
CA ILE A 437 13.92 -6.23 10.02
C ILE A 437 12.95 -7.04 9.15
N MET A 438 13.50 -7.84 8.26
CA MET A 438 12.76 -8.76 7.43
C MET A 438 13.10 -10.19 7.86
N TRP A 439 12.08 -10.98 8.15
CA TRP A 439 12.27 -12.41 8.35
C TRP A 439 12.40 -13.07 6.98
N VAL A 440 13.45 -13.86 6.80
CA VAL A 440 13.73 -14.58 5.55
C VAL A 440 13.87 -16.09 5.79
N GLU A 441 13.54 -16.85 4.75
CA GLU A 441 13.87 -18.27 4.64
C GLU A 441 14.59 -18.53 3.31
N TRP A 442 15.54 -19.45 3.31
CA TRP A 442 16.38 -19.73 2.15
C TRP A 442 15.89 -20.95 1.37
N GLY A 443 15.93 -20.86 0.04
CA GLY A 443 15.77 -21.97 -0.88
C GLY A 443 16.71 -21.78 -2.07
N ASN A 444 17.55 -22.79 -2.36
CA ASN A 444 18.48 -22.77 -3.50
C ASN A 444 19.36 -21.50 -3.58
N GLY A 445 19.82 -20.98 -2.44
CA GLY A 445 20.65 -19.77 -2.38
C GLY A 445 19.90 -18.44 -2.53
N ILE A 446 18.56 -18.48 -2.64
CA ILE A 446 17.69 -17.30 -2.70
C ILE A 446 16.93 -17.17 -1.38
N ALA A 447 16.89 -15.96 -0.84
CA ALA A 447 16.11 -15.64 0.35
C ALA A 447 14.68 -15.24 -0.05
N TYR A 448 13.70 -15.71 0.72
CA TYR A 448 12.29 -15.38 0.54
C TYR A 448 11.75 -14.72 1.80
N ARG A 449 11.13 -13.55 1.64
CA ARG A 449 10.46 -12.82 2.70
C ARG A 449 9.32 -13.63 3.29
N LYS A 450 9.34 -13.80 4.61
CA LYS A 450 8.31 -14.48 5.42
C LYS A 450 7.65 -13.60 6.45
N GLY A 451 8.22 -12.44 6.76
CA GLY A 451 7.62 -11.48 7.68
C GLY A 451 8.37 -10.16 7.71
N LEU A 452 7.79 -9.20 8.43
CA LEU A 452 8.40 -7.91 8.69
C LEU A 452 8.24 -7.56 10.16
N GLY A 453 9.26 -6.95 10.74
CA GLY A 453 9.26 -6.62 12.16
C GLY A 453 10.12 -5.40 12.44
N ARG A 454 10.23 -5.11 13.74
CA ARG A 454 11.07 -4.04 14.25
C ARG A 454 11.80 -4.54 15.49
N VAL A 455 13.08 -4.22 15.57
CA VAL A 455 13.91 -4.52 16.75
C VAL A 455 14.50 -3.21 17.25
N GLN A 456 14.45 -3.00 18.57
CA GLN A 456 15.01 -1.81 19.20
C GLN A 456 16.49 -1.65 18.82
N ARG A 457 16.90 -0.41 18.58
CA ARG A 457 18.19 -0.08 17.98
C ARG A 457 19.39 -0.71 18.69
N GLN A 458 19.55 -0.47 19.99
CA GLN A 458 20.71 -0.93 20.76
C GLN A 458 20.77 -2.46 20.82
N LEU A 459 19.64 -3.09 21.12
CA LEU A 459 19.51 -4.55 21.17
C LEU A 459 19.81 -5.19 19.83
N TRP A 460 19.43 -4.57 18.70
CA TRP A 460 19.82 -5.06 17.38
C TRP A 460 21.32 -4.88 17.11
N GLU A 461 21.88 -3.73 17.48
CA GLU A 461 23.29 -3.41 17.26
C GLU A 461 24.24 -4.36 18.02
N GLU A 462 23.82 -4.88 19.17
CA GLU A 462 24.53 -5.89 19.96
C GLU A 462 24.46 -7.30 19.38
N GLN A 463 23.42 -7.61 18.59
CA GLN A 463 23.15 -8.97 18.09
C GLN A 463 23.52 -9.18 16.62
N ARG A 464 23.54 -8.10 15.83
CA ARG A 464 23.76 -8.20 14.38
C ARG A 464 25.19 -8.63 14.07
N GLY A 465 25.31 -9.59 13.16
CA GLY A 465 26.59 -10.06 12.64
C GLY A 465 27.20 -9.15 11.57
N GLU A 466 28.13 -9.72 10.82
CA GLU A 466 28.83 -9.04 9.73
C GLU A 466 27.94 -8.78 8.51
N LEU A 467 28.44 -7.94 7.60
CA LEU A 467 27.80 -7.67 6.32
C LEU A 467 27.85 -8.91 5.43
N PHE A 468 26.75 -9.19 4.74
CA PHE A 468 26.65 -10.26 3.75
C PHE A 468 25.80 -9.82 2.56
N TYR A 469 25.96 -10.54 1.45
CA TYR A 469 25.17 -10.33 0.25
C TYR A 469 23.82 -11.06 0.34
N LEU A 470 22.73 -10.31 0.21
CA LEU A 470 21.37 -10.81 0.22
C LEU A 470 20.79 -10.75 -1.18
N LEU A 471 20.32 -11.90 -1.70
CA LEU A 471 19.51 -11.99 -2.90
C LEU A 471 18.09 -12.42 -2.52
N LEU A 472 17.11 -11.55 -2.70
CA LEU A 472 15.70 -11.80 -2.41
C LEU A 472 14.94 -12.15 -3.69
N GLY A 473 14.11 -13.19 -3.63
CA GLY A 473 13.21 -13.62 -4.72
C GLY A 473 11.75 -13.70 -4.32
#